data_AF-A0A9E4AJ18-F1
#
_entry.id   AF-A0A9E4AJ18-F1
#
_cell.length_a   1.000
_cell.length_b   1.000
_cell.length_c   1.000
_cell.angle_alpha   90.00
_cell.angle_beta   90.00
_cell.angle_gamma   90.00
#
_symmetry.space_group_name_H-M   'P 1'
#
loop_
_entity.id
_entity.type
_entity.pdbx_description
1 polymer ?
#
loop_
_entity_poly.entity_id
_entity_poly.type
_entity_poly.pdbx_seq_one_letter_code
_entity_poly.pdbx_strand_id
1 'polypeptide(L)'
;MKLKCSLCGTAYEFIYVKGKPLPPNFPFCSNRCKSIDLGKWLNEEYRISMPLPETDILTEIFTEFQEETLARILGDDIESE
;
A
#
# COMPACT_ATOMS: atom_id res chain seq x y z
N MET A 1 14.62 14.77 -10.43
CA MET A 1 13.20 15.02 -10.16
C MET A 1 13.07 15.39 -8.70
N LYS A 2 12.27 16.41 -8.37
CA LYS A 2 12.06 16.80 -6.98
C LYS A 2 10.99 15.94 -6.35
N LEU A 3 11.32 15.32 -5.22
CA LEU A 3 10.39 14.55 -4.40
C LEU A 3 10.17 15.25 -3.07
N LYS A 4 8.98 15.08 -2.49
CA LYS A 4 8.65 15.58 -1.17
C LYS A 4 8.73 14.42 -0.17
N CYS A 5 9.54 14.57 0.88
CA CYS A 5 9.59 13.56 1.93
C CYS A 5 8.25 13.52 2.68
N SER A 6 7.66 12.33 2.80
CA SER A 6 6.37 12.12 3.50
C SER A 6 6.43 12.36 5.02
N LEU A 7 7.63 12.35 5.62
CA LEU A 7 7.79 12.48 7.07
C LEU A 7 8.00 13.92 7.52
N CYS A 8 8.88 14.66 6.85
CA CYS A 8 9.25 16.03 7.23
C CYS A 8 8.82 17.09 6.22
N GLY A 9 8.25 16.69 5.08
CA GLY A 9 7.80 17.61 4.02
C GLY A 9 8.92 18.27 3.21
N THR A 10 10.19 18.00 3.50
CA THR A 10 11.33 18.58 2.78
C THR A 10 11.33 18.12 1.32
N ALA A 11 11.45 19.06 0.39
CA ALA A 11 11.69 18.77 -1.01
C ALA A 11 13.17 18.45 -1.25
N TYR A 12 13.47 17.35 -1.95
CA TYR A 12 14.84 16.93 -2.26
C TYR A 12 14.96 16.44 -3.70
N GLU A 13 16.15 16.58 -4.28
CA GLU A 13 16.43 16.06 -5.61
C GLU A 13 16.66 14.54 -5.56
N PHE A 14 16.00 13.85 -6.48
CA PHE A 14 16.16 12.43 -6.68
C PHE A 14 16.35 12.12 -8.16
N ILE A 15 17.36 11.32 -8.50
CA ILE A 15 17.68 10.93 -9.86
C ILE A 15 17.42 9.43 -9.98
N TYR A 16 16.39 9.07 -10.75
CA TYR A 16 16.17 7.67 -11.12
C TYR A 16 17.15 7.26 -12.22
N VAL A 17 17.87 6.17 -11.98
CA VAL A 17 18.80 5.58 -12.97
C VAL A 17 18.37 4.14 -13.22
N LYS A 18 17.93 3.87 -14.45
CA LYS A 18 17.53 2.52 -14.87
C LYS A 18 18.68 1.53 -14.65
N GLY A 19 18.39 0.41 -14.00
CA GLY A 19 19.38 -0.63 -13.72
C GLY A 19 20.28 -0.37 -12.51
N LYS A 20 20.05 0.69 -11.73
CA LYS A 20 20.73 0.92 -10.45
C LYS A 20 19.75 0.75 -9.28
N PRO A 21 20.22 0.26 -8.12
CA PRO A 21 19.38 0.18 -6.93
C PRO A 21 18.98 1.59 -6.46
N LEU A 22 17.80 1.68 -5.85
CA LEU A 22 17.36 2.90 -5.19
C LEU A 22 18.26 3.20 -3.97
N PRO A 23 18.44 4.49 -3.60
CA PRO A 23 19.14 4.87 -2.39
C PRO A 23 18.50 4.22 -1.16
N PRO A 24 19.29 3.83 -0.14
CA PRO A 24 18.76 3.12 1.04
C PRO A 24 17.66 3.87 1.80
N ASN A 25 17.68 5.20 1.76
CA ASN A 25 16.71 6.07 2.43
C ASN A 25 15.50 6.43 1.57
N PHE A 26 15.45 6.04 0.29
CA PHE A 26 14.28 6.28 -0.55
C PHE A 26 13.04 5.59 0.07
N PRO A 27 11.86 6.24 0.16
CA PRO A 27 11.44 7.51 -0.45
C PRO A 27 11.60 8.76 0.45
N PHE A 28 12.47 8.71 1.45
CA PHE A 28 12.69 9.79 2.42
C PHE A 28 13.93 10.62 2.08
N CYS A 29 13.99 11.85 2.60
CA CYS A 29 15.14 12.73 2.35
C CYS A 29 16.43 12.32 3.08
N SER A 30 16.35 11.43 4.10
CA SER A 30 17.50 11.01 4.90
C SER A 30 17.25 9.71 5.67
N ASN A 31 18.33 9.07 6.15
CA ASN A 31 18.25 7.92 7.07
C ASN A 31 17.44 8.24 8.34
N ARG A 32 17.53 9.48 8.85
CA ARG A 32 16.75 9.91 10.02
C ARG A 32 15.25 9.79 9.77
N CYS A 33 14.76 10.30 8.63
CA CYS A 33 13.33 10.23 8.30
C CYS A 33 12.87 8.78 8.09
N LYS A 34 13.70 7.93 7.48
CA LYS A 34 13.43 6.49 7.36
C LYS A 34 13.28 5.81 8.73
N SER A 35 14.21 6.07 9.66
CA SER A 35 14.17 5.47 10.99
C SER A 35 12.97 5.96 11.82
N ILE A 36 12.59 7.23 11.69
CA ILE A 36 11.40 7.76 12.36
C ILE A 36 10.14 7.09 11.83
N ASP A 37 10.00 6.97 10.51
CA ASP A 37 8.85 6.30 9.90
C ASP A 37 8.73 4.85 10.39
N LEU A 38 9.85 4.12 10.39
CA LEU A 38 9.89 2.75 10.93
C LEU A 38 9.51 2.71 12.41
N GLY A 39 9.95 3.68 13.21
CA GLY A 39 9.55 3.80 14.61
C GLY A 39 8.04 3.98 14.76
N LYS A 40 7.42 4.82 13.93
CA LYS A 40 5.95 5.01 13.93
C LYS A 40 5.19 3.73 13.61
N TRP A 41 5.70 2.91 12.69
CA TRP A 41 5.15 1.58 12.41
C TRP A 41 5.26 0.65 13.61
N LEU A 42 6.45 0.54 14.20
CA LEU A 42 6.69 -0.33 15.36
C LEU A 42 5.89 0.08 16.60
N ASN A 43 5.58 1.37 16.72
CA ASN A 43 4.80 1.94 17.82
C ASN A 43 3.29 1.97 17.53
N GLU A 44 2.83 1.40 16.41
CA GLU A 44 1.41 1.40 16.00
C GLU A 44 0.79 2.82 15.91
N GLU A 45 1.61 3.84 15.61
CA GLU A 45 1.12 5.21 15.43
C GLU A 45 0.31 5.38 14.14
N TYR A 46 0.66 4.59 13.11
CA TYR A 46 -0.12 4.49 11.89
C TYR A 46 -1.29 3.53 12.11
N ARG A 47 -2.46 4.10 12.41
CA ARG A 47 -3.70 3.37 12.64
C ARG A 47 -4.86 4.00 11.88
N ILE A 48 -5.79 3.16 11.42
CA ILE A 48 -7.06 3.60 10.85
C ILE A 48 -8.06 3.67 12.00
N SER A 49 -8.51 4.87 12.35
CA SER A 49 -9.39 5.09 13.51
C SER A 49 -10.87 4.83 13.24
N MET A 50 -11.21 4.14 12.16
CA MET A 50 -12.60 3.88 11.84
C MET A 50 -13.11 2.69 12.67
N PRO A 51 -14.38 2.72 13.10
CA PRO A 51 -15.00 1.54 13.68
C PRO A 51 -14.97 0.41 12.65
N LEU A 52 -14.73 -0.81 13.12
CA LEU A 52 -14.91 -1.98 12.27
C LEU A 52 -16.39 -2.01 11.83
N PRO A 53 -16.68 -2.23 10.54
CA PRO A 53 -18.04 -2.51 10.12
C PRO A 53 -18.55 -3.77 10.81
N GLU A 54 -19.87 -3.85 10.96
CA GLU A 54 -20.52 -5.03 11.55
C GLU A 54 -20.07 -6.30 10.82
N THR A 55 -19.91 -7.40 11.57
CA THR A 55 -19.38 -8.65 11.04
C THR A 55 -20.14 -9.15 9.82
N ASP A 56 -21.44 -8.91 9.81
CA ASP A 56 -22.35 -9.34 8.74
C ASP A 56 -22.05 -8.58 7.44
N ILE A 57 -21.77 -7.28 7.55
CA ILE A 57 -21.35 -6.42 6.42
C ILE A 57 -19.98 -6.86 5.89
N LEU A 58 -19.04 -7.20 6.78
CA LEU A 58 -17.74 -7.73 6.38
C LEU A 58 -17.90 -9.05 5.61
N THR A 59 -18.72 -9.99 6.11
CA THR A 59 -18.95 -11.26 5.43
C THR A 59 -19.57 -11.08 4.04
N GLU A 60 -20.57 -10.21 3.90
CA GLU A 60 -21.19 -9.92 2.60
C GLU A 60 -20.16 -9.38 1.60
N ILE A 61 -19.36 -8.41 2.03
CA ILE A 61 -18.29 -7.81 1.22
C ILE A 61 -17.25 -8.88 0.83
N PHE A 62 -16.78 -9.69 1.78
CA PHE A 62 -15.81 -10.75 1.50
C PHE A 62 -16.38 -11.82 0.55
N THR A 63 -17.64 -12.19 0.68
CA THR A 63 -18.29 -13.15 -0.21
C THR A 63 -18.44 -12.62 -1.63
N GLU A 64 -18.84 -11.36 -1.81
CA GLU A 64 -18.98 -10.74 -3.12
C GLU A 64 -17.62 -10.65 -3.84
N PHE A 65 -16.57 -10.24 -3.14
CA PHE A 65 -15.21 -10.25 -3.68
C PHE A 65 -14.74 -11.66 -4.07
N GLN A 66 -15.14 -12.68 -3.31
CA GLN A 66 -14.73 -14.05 -3.55
C GLN A 66 -15.48 -14.68 -4.72
N GLU A 67 -16.76 -14.36 -4.91
CA GLU A 67 -17.54 -14.74 -6.08
C GLU A 67 -17.03 -14.07 -7.35
N GLU A 68 -16.71 -12.77 -7.31
CA GLU A 68 -16.12 -12.06 -8.45
C GLU A 68 -14.73 -12.62 -8.80
N THR A 69 -13.93 -12.92 -7.78
CA THR A 69 -12.61 -13.55 -7.96
C THR A 69 -12.75 -14.96 -8.53
N LEU A 70 -13.70 -15.76 -8.04
CA LEU A 70 -13.97 -17.10 -8.54
C LEU A 70 -14.49 -17.07 -9.97
N ALA A 71 -15.40 -16.15 -10.33
CA ALA A 71 -15.87 -15.98 -11.71
C ALA A 71 -14.73 -15.63 -12.67
N ARG A 72 -13.76 -14.82 -12.21
CA ARG A 72 -12.56 -14.50 -13.00
C ARG A 72 -11.56 -15.64 -13.10
N ILE A 73 -11.48 -16.52 -12.10
CA ILE A 73 -10.57 -17.68 -12.05
C ILE A 73 -11.13 -18.87 -12.82
N LEU A 74 -12.42 -19.15 -12.64
CA LEU A 74 -13.14 -20.25 -13.28
C LEU A 74 -13.59 -19.93 -14.70
N GLY A 75 -13.15 -18.77 -15.23
CA GLY A 75 -13.36 -18.21 -16.56
C GLY A 75 -14.37 -18.96 -17.39
N ASP A 76 -15.54 -18.35 -17.63
CA ASP A 76 -16.62 -18.86 -18.48
C ASP A 76 -16.15 -19.63 -19.73
N ASP A 77 -15.85 -20.91 -19.54
CA ASP A 77 -16.04 -22.01 -20.48
C ASP A 77 -17.36 -22.69 -20.08
N ILE A 78 -18.44 -21.90 -20.03
CA ILE A 78 -19.79 -22.43 -20.24
C ILE A 78 -20.05 -22.22 -21.74
N GLU A 79 -19.62 -23.18 -22.55
CA GLU A 79 -19.93 -23.27 -23.98
C GLU A 79 -21.45 -23.43 -24.19
N SER A 80 -22.06 -22.71 -25.14
CA SER A 80 -22.95 -23.29 -26.17
C SER A 80 -23.68 -22.23 -27.04
N GLU A 81 -23.54 -22.44 -28.36
CA GLU A 81 -24.26 -21.87 -29.53
C GLU A 81 -23.82 -20.51 -30.13
#